data_AF-A0AAN8BPF3-F1
#
_entry.id   AF-A0AAN8BPF3-F1
#
_cell.length_a   1.000
_cell.length_b   1.000
_cell.length_c   1.000
_cell.angle_alpha   90.00
_cell.angle_beta   90.00
_cell.angle_gamma   90.00
#
_symmetry.space_group_name_H-M   'P 1'
#
loop_
_entity.id
_entity.type
_entity.pdbx_description
1 polymer ?
#
loop_
_entity_poly.entity_id
_entity_poly.type
_entity_poly.pdbx_seq_one_letter_code
_entity_poly.pdbx_strand_id
1 'polypeptide(L)'
;MWQRTSKQTPRREPPGKLPANPAKTALIEVERRQQNRGGCSLWDGNNIKKGEVVFLPHYPAGDTKEQHELDRHQLIAESKKKDSTAIKDLMCGTFAHGRQDVISLQMSIEDIKDRWPVLFDVSQVSAEFQRITTLNLEPKFMSMLDFYSPKQLSMFQGEKGAVGERHRAKMSILLQSGIPIQRK
;
A
#
# COMPACT_ATOMS: atom_id res chain seq x y z
N MET A 1 -19.13 10.29 82.34
CA MET A 1 -19.36 11.11 81.12
C MET A 1 -17.99 11.49 80.61
N TRP A 2 -17.45 11.05 79.47
CA TRP A 2 -17.99 10.76 78.14
C TRP A 2 -17.11 9.68 77.46
N GLN A 3 -17.71 8.56 77.04
CA GLN A 3 -17.95 8.12 75.65
C GLN A 3 -16.71 7.78 74.81
N ARG A 4 -16.62 6.47 74.49
CA ARG A 4 -15.77 5.85 73.48
C ARG A 4 -16.53 5.87 72.15
N THR A 5 -16.00 6.50 71.11
CA THR A 5 -16.46 6.29 69.73
C THR A 5 -15.28 6.08 68.77
N SER A 6 -15.51 5.12 67.89
CA SER A 6 -14.60 4.48 66.95
C SER A 6 -13.92 5.45 65.98
N LYS A 7 -12.59 5.40 65.88
CA LYS A 7 -11.88 5.99 64.73
C LYS A 7 -11.93 4.98 63.58
N GLN A 8 -12.76 5.29 62.58
CA GLN A 8 -12.81 4.59 61.30
C GLN A 8 -11.45 4.73 60.59
N THR A 9 -10.76 3.62 60.32
CA THR A 9 -9.60 3.60 59.41
C THR A 9 -10.09 3.64 57.95
N PRO A 10 -9.42 4.36 57.03
CA PRO A 10 -9.86 4.40 55.63
C PRO A 10 -9.53 3.07 54.95
N ARG A 11 -10.51 2.51 54.21
CA ARG A 11 -10.28 1.41 53.26
C ARG A 11 -9.26 1.86 52.22
N ARG A 12 -8.18 1.09 52.05
CA ARG A 12 -7.35 1.17 50.84
C ARG A 12 -8.15 0.60 49.67
N GLU A 13 -8.40 1.40 48.64
CA GLU A 13 -8.92 0.89 47.38
C GLU A 13 -7.82 0.10 46.64
N PRO A 14 -8.13 -1.05 46.02
CA PRO A 14 -7.19 -1.75 45.16
C PRO A 14 -6.89 -0.88 43.93
N PRO A 15 -5.67 -0.95 43.35
CA PRO A 15 -5.32 -0.14 42.19
C PRO A 15 -6.28 -0.46 41.03
N GLY A 16 -7.10 0.53 40.69
CA GLY A 16 -8.00 0.49 39.55
C GLY A 16 -7.20 0.21 38.28
N LYS A 17 -7.68 -0.74 37.48
CA LYS A 17 -7.17 -1.01 36.14
C LYS A 17 -7.15 0.31 35.36
N LEU A 18 -5.96 0.69 34.88
CA LEU A 18 -5.81 1.77 33.90
C LEU A 18 -6.85 1.59 32.78
N PRO A 19 -7.56 2.65 32.36
CA PRO A 19 -8.54 2.53 31.29
C PRO A 19 -7.83 1.97 30.05
N ALA A 20 -8.38 0.88 29.51
CA ALA A 20 -7.86 0.25 28.31
C ALA A 20 -7.80 1.30 27.19
N ASN A 21 -6.59 1.54 26.66
CA ASN A 21 -6.43 2.45 25.53
C ASN A 21 -7.26 1.91 24.35
N PRO A 22 -8.27 2.65 23.88
CA PRO A 22 -9.18 2.18 22.83
C PRO A 22 -8.43 1.80 21.54
N ALA A 23 -7.27 2.40 21.26
CA ALA A 23 -6.43 2.03 20.12
C ALA A 23 -5.78 0.64 20.28
N LYS A 24 -5.36 0.28 21.50
CA LYS A 24 -4.81 -1.05 21.80
C LYS A 24 -5.91 -2.12 21.77
N THR A 25 -7.09 -1.79 22.27
CA THR A 25 -8.26 -2.68 22.24
C THR A 25 -8.76 -2.91 20.81
N ALA A 26 -8.74 -1.88 19.96
CA ALA A 26 -9.11 -1.99 18.55
C ALA A 26 -8.14 -2.88 17.76
N LEU A 27 -6.83 -2.75 17.98
CA LEU A 27 -5.82 -3.63 17.36
C LEU A 27 -6.00 -5.09 17.76
N ILE A 28 -6.22 -5.35 19.05
CA ILE A 28 -6.46 -6.70 19.57
C ILE A 28 -7.77 -7.29 19.00
N GLU A 29 -8.84 -6.49 18.87
CA GLU A 29 -10.11 -6.96 18.29
C GLU A 29 -10.01 -7.20 16.78
N VAL A 30 -9.20 -6.40 16.05
CA VAL A 30 -8.86 -6.66 14.65
C VAL A 30 -8.08 -7.97 14.52
N GLU A 31 -7.08 -8.20 15.37
CA GLU A 31 -6.26 -9.42 15.37
C GLU A 31 -7.08 -10.67 15.74
N ARG A 32 -8.01 -10.55 16.68
CA ARG A 32 -8.96 -11.61 17.07
C ARG A 32 -9.97 -11.92 15.94
N ARG A 33 -10.36 -10.93 15.14
CA ARG A 33 -11.17 -11.14 13.91
C ARG A 33 -10.39 -11.89 12.82
N GLN A 34 -9.06 -11.79 12.79
CA GLN A 34 -8.23 -12.54 11.83
C GLN A 34 -8.04 -14.01 12.22
N GLN A 35 -7.94 -14.31 13.52
CA GLN A 35 -7.80 -15.70 14.00
C GLN A 35 -9.09 -16.52 13.92
N ASN A 36 -10.25 -15.85 13.86
CA ASN A 36 -11.56 -16.52 13.82
C ASN A 36 -12.13 -16.69 12.39
N ARG A 37 -11.41 -16.23 11.35
CA ARG A 37 -11.62 -16.73 9.97
C ARG A 37 -10.87 -18.05 9.83
N GLY A 38 -11.45 -19.08 10.44
CA GLY A 38 -10.97 -20.46 10.28
C GLY A 38 -11.02 -20.91 8.82
N GLY A 39 -10.00 -21.65 8.43
CA GLY A 39 -9.99 -22.43 7.19
C GLY A 39 -9.07 -21.87 6.12
N CYS A 40 -7.89 -22.46 6.03
CA CYS A 40 -7.04 -22.42 4.85
C CYS A 40 -7.80 -23.09 3.69
N SER A 41 -8.58 -22.33 2.91
CA SER A 41 -8.94 -22.72 1.55
C SER A 41 -7.80 -22.27 0.66
N LEU A 42 -6.90 -23.22 0.42
CA LEU A 42 -5.98 -23.28 -0.70
C LEU A 42 -6.62 -22.62 -1.94
N TRP A 43 -6.08 -21.47 -2.33
CA TRP A 43 -6.17 -20.82 -3.64
C TRP A 43 -7.06 -21.52 -4.68
N ASP A 44 -8.35 -21.19 -4.72
CA ASP A 44 -9.17 -21.48 -5.89
C ASP A 44 -8.72 -20.56 -7.03
N GLY A 45 -7.77 -21.04 -7.84
CA GLY A 45 -7.14 -20.36 -8.96
C GLY A 45 -8.06 -20.02 -10.14
N ASN A 46 -9.37 -19.95 -9.95
CA ASN A 46 -10.36 -19.75 -11.02
C ASN A 46 -10.87 -18.31 -11.18
N ASN A 47 -10.41 -17.34 -10.39
CA ASN A 47 -10.88 -15.95 -10.51
C ASN A 47 -9.78 -14.88 -10.31
N ILE A 48 -8.57 -15.09 -10.84
CA ILE A 48 -7.60 -13.98 -10.93
C ILE A 48 -8.06 -13.06 -12.06
N LYS A 49 -8.39 -11.79 -11.76
CA LYS A 49 -8.79 -10.86 -12.83
C LYS A 49 -7.60 -10.62 -13.75
N LYS A 50 -7.85 -10.41 -15.04
CA LYS A 50 -6.79 -10.10 -16.02
C LYS A 50 -5.96 -8.91 -15.52
N GLY A 51 -4.68 -9.14 -15.25
CA GLY A 51 -3.74 -8.13 -14.77
C GLY A 51 -3.46 -8.13 -13.26
N GLU A 52 -4.15 -8.96 -12.46
CA GLU A 52 -3.83 -9.13 -11.04
C GLU A 52 -2.64 -10.07 -10.87
N VAL A 53 -1.56 -9.61 -10.21
CA VAL A 53 -0.36 -10.42 -9.90
C VAL A 53 -0.39 -10.82 -8.44
N VAL A 54 -0.85 -12.05 -8.19
CA VAL A 54 -0.95 -12.62 -6.84
C VAL A 54 0.32 -13.40 -6.51
N PHE A 55 1.43 -12.66 -6.42
CA PHE A 55 2.71 -13.20 -5.99
C PHE A 55 2.94 -12.85 -4.51
N LEU A 56 2.93 -13.88 -3.66
CA LEU A 56 3.14 -13.77 -2.21
C LEU A 56 4.47 -14.44 -1.83
N PRO A 57 5.56 -13.68 -1.64
CA PRO A 57 6.84 -14.23 -1.22
C PRO A 57 6.77 -14.74 0.24
N HIS A 58 7.53 -15.80 0.54
CA HIS A 58 7.69 -16.28 1.91
C HIS A 58 8.73 -15.43 2.65
N TYR A 59 8.59 -15.32 3.98
CA TYR A 59 9.62 -14.73 4.82
C TYR A 59 10.92 -15.56 4.76
N PRO A 60 12.09 -14.92 4.85
CA PRO A 60 13.36 -15.62 4.98
C PRO A 60 13.36 -16.55 6.21
N ALA A 61 14.10 -17.64 6.13
CA ALA A 61 14.20 -18.59 7.23
C ALA A 61 14.86 -17.94 8.46
N GLY A 62 14.13 -17.85 9.57
CA GLY A 62 14.61 -17.26 10.82
C GLY A 62 14.04 -15.88 11.13
N ASP A 63 13.40 -15.22 10.16
CA ASP A 63 12.75 -13.93 10.40
C ASP A 63 11.37 -14.12 11.01
N THR A 64 11.07 -13.31 12.02
CA THR A 64 9.74 -13.29 12.64
C THR A 64 8.93 -12.10 12.14
N LYS A 65 7.60 -12.20 12.24
CA LYS A 65 6.70 -11.11 11.88
C LYS A 65 7.01 -9.83 12.67
N GLU A 66 7.42 -9.99 13.94
CA GLU A 66 7.78 -8.89 14.83
C GLU A 66 9.04 -8.17 14.35
N GLN A 67 10.03 -8.90 13.82
CA GLN A 67 11.23 -8.30 13.24
C GLN A 67 10.88 -7.47 11.99
N HIS A 68 10.05 -8.01 11.10
CA HIS A 68 9.60 -7.26 9.92
C HIS A 68 8.79 -6.01 10.26
N GLU A 69 7.99 -6.05 11.34
CA GLU A 69 7.32 -4.85 11.85
C GLU A 69 8.33 -3.83 12.39
N LEU A 70 9.39 -4.27 13.08
CA LEU A 70 10.45 -3.38 13.54
C LEU A 70 11.16 -2.72 12.34
N ASP A 71 11.51 -3.50 11.33
CA ASP A 71 12.15 -3.03 10.10
C ASP A 71 11.25 -2.03 9.36
N ARG A 72 9.92 -2.22 9.37
CA ARG A 72 8.97 -1.25 8.82
C ARG A 72 8.99 0.08 9.58
N HIS A 73 9.04 0.06 10.91
CA HIS A 73 9.18 1.30 11.69
C HIS A 73 10.51 2.01 11.40
N GLN A 74 11.60 1.24 11.25
CA GLN A 74 12.90 1.76 10.86
C GLN A 74 12.85 2.40 9.47
N LEU A 75 12.20 1.74 8.51
CA LEU A 75 11.99 2.25 7.15
C LEU A 75 11.29 3.61 7.15
N ILE A 76 10.24 3.76 7.95
CA ILE A 76 9.53 5.04 8.10
C ILE A 76 10.47 6.10 8.71
N ALA A 77 11.29 5.75 9.70
CA ALA A 77 12.26 6.66 10.29
C ALA A 77 13.32 7.10 9.26
N GLU A 78 13.87 6.19 8.47
CA GLU A 78 14.88 6.49 7.44
C GLU A 78 14.30 7.30 6.28
N SER A 79 13.04 7.07 5.91
CA SER A 79 12.35 7.89 4.90
C SER A 79 12.28 9.37 5.27
N LYS A 80 12.12 9.68 6.57
CA LYS A 80 12.11 11.07 7.07
C LYS A 80 13.50 11.71 6.99
N LYS A 81 14.55 10.91 7.13
CA LYS A 81 15.95 11.34 6.98
C LYS A 81 16.40 11.43 5.51
N LYS A 82 15.59 10.89 4.58
CA LYS A 82 15.87 10.81 3.14
C LYS A 82 17.15 10.03 2.81
N ASP A 83 17.49 9.02 3.60
CA ASP A 83 18.61 8.12 3.31
C ASP A 83 18.19 7.10 2.23
N SER A 84 18.51 7.40 0.97
CA SER A 84 18.11 6.58 -0.17
C SER A 84 18.65 5.15 -0.13
N THR A 85 19.86 4.95 0.41
CA THR A 85 20.49 3.62 0.47
C THR A 85 19.82 2.77 1.53
N ALA A 86 19.67 3.30 2.75
CA ALA A 86 18.99 2.60 3.83
C ALA A 86 17.53 2.28 3.47
N ILE A 87 16.83 3.19 2.80
CA ILE A 87 15.47 2.95 2.32
C ILE A 87 15.42 1.78 1.35
N LYS A 88 16.33 1.71 0.36
CA LYS A 88 16.33 0.62 -0.63
C LYS A 88 16.56 -0.75 0.01
N ASP A 89 17.48 -0.82 0.97
CA ASP A 89 17.81 -2.07 1.67
C ASP A 89 16.65 -2.51 2.56
N LEU A 90 16.08 -1.58 3.35
CA LEU A 90 14.92 -1.85 4.19
C LEU A 90 13.68 -2.22 3.37
N MET A 91 13.42 -1.55 2.26
CA MET A 91 12.36 -1.91 1.31
C MET A 91 12.55 -3.32 0.74
N CYS A 92 13.80 -3.74 0.51
CA CYS A 92 14.11 -5.09 0.07
C CYS A 92 13.78 -6.13 1.15
N GLY A 93 14.23 -5.91 2.38
CA GLY A 93 13.98 -6.82 3.51
C GLY A 93 12.50 -6.89 3.90
N THR A 94 11.78 -5.78 3.79
CA THR A 94 10.36 -5.68 4.14
C THR A 94 9.40 -6.05 3.01
N PHE A 95 9.92 -6.39 1.82
CA PHE A 95 9.12 -6.71 0.64
C PHE A 95 8.04 -7.76 0.92
N ALA A 96 8.42 -8.88 1.56
CA ALA A 96 7.48 -9.94 1.85
C ALA A 96 6.37 -9.50 2.81
N HIS A 97 6.73 -8.68 3.79
CA HIS A 97 5.81 -8.16 4.78
C HIS A 97 4.77 -7.22 4.15
N GLY A 98 5.24 -6.26 3.33
CA GLY A 98 4.36 -5.35 2.61
C GLY A 98 3.42 -6.07 1.64
N ARG A 99 3.89 -7.12 0.95
CA ARG A 99 3.04 -7.92 0.06
C ARG A 99 2.00 -8.73 0.83
N GLN A 100 2.36 -9.27 2.00
CA GLN A 100 1.43 -9.95 2.89
C GLN A 100 0.30 -9.00 3.33
N ASP A 101 0.66 -7.78 3.73
CA ASP A 101 -0.30 -6.74 4.11
C ASP A 101 -1.26 -6.41 2.96
N VAL A 102 -0.73 -6.10 1.77
CA VAL A 102 -1.54 -5.69 0.61
C VAL A 102 -2.46 -6.83 0.13
N ILE A 103 -1.93 -8.05 -0.01
CA ILE A 103 -2.66 -9.17 -0.61
C ILE A 103 -3.55 -9.87 0.41
N SER A 104 -3.03 -10.20 1.59
CA SER A 104 -3.73 -11.04 2.57
C SER A 104 -4.73 -10.25 3.39
N LEU A 105 -4.42 -9.01 3.75
CA LEU A 105 -5.32 -8.15 4.52
C LEU A 105 -6.28 -7.35 3.62
N GLN A 106 -6.08 -7.39 2.29
CA GLN A 106 -6.85 -6.60 1.32
C GLN A 106 -6.97 -5.13 1.74
N MET A 107 -5.85 -4.54 2.14
CA MET A 107 -5.83 -3.17 2.69
C MET A 107 -6.33 -2.15 1.67
N SER A 108 -7.02 -1.12 2.15
CA SER A 108 -7.41 0.01 1.31
C SER A 108 -6.17 0.83 0.91
N ILE A 109 -6.28 1.63 -0.15
CA ILE A 109 -5.18 2.53 -0.57
C ILE A 109 -4.84 3.54 0.53
N GLU A 110 -5.83 3.97 1.32
CA GLU A 110 -5.62 4.86 2.47
C GLU A 110 -4.78 4.18 3.56
N ASP A 111 -5.15 2.95 3.94
CA ASP A 111 -4.39 2.20 4.94
C ASP A 111 -2.97 1.86 4.46
N ILE A 112 -2.80 1.55 3.17
CA ILE A 112 -1.47 1.29 2.59
C ILE A 112 -0.62 2.56 2.64
N LYS A 113 -1.23 3.73 2.38
CA LYS A 113 -0.52 5.02 2.46
C LYS A 113 -0.07 5.35 3.86
N ASP A 114 -0.88 5.04 4.87
CA ASP A 114 -0.53 5.30 6.26
C ASP A 114 0.51 4.30 6.79
N ARG A 115 0.38 3.02 6.42
CA ARG A 115 1.26 1.95 6.91
C ARG A 115 2.60 1.87 6.17
N TRP A 116 2.58 2.15 4.86
CA TRP A 116 3.71 2.08 3.94
C TRP A 116 3.85 3.39 3.13
N PRO A 117 4.07 4.54 3.79
CA PRO A 117 4.15 5.84 3.10
C PRO A 117 5.28 5.89 2.07
N VAL A 118 6.32 5.08 2.26
CA VAL A 118 7.47 4.96 1.35
C VAL A 118 7.08 4.36 -0.01
N LEU A 119 6.03 3.54 -0.07
CA LEU A 119 5.48 3.02 -1.33
C LEU A 119 4.80 4.10 -2.19
N PHE A 120 4.68 5.33 -1.71
CA PHE A 120 4.15 6.45 -2.49
C PHE A 120 5.25 7.38 -3.04
N ASP A 121 6.51 6.96 -2.90
CA ASP A 121 7.63 7.56 -3.62
C ASP A 121 7.83 6.89 -4.98
N VAL A 122 8.07 7.68 -6.03
CA VAL A 122 8.20 7.19 -7.41
C VAL A 122 9.34 6.18 -7.57
N SER A 123 10.47 6.39 -6.87
CA SER A 123 11.62 5.49 -6.95
C SER A 123 11.30 4.12 -6.35
N GLN A 124 10.52 4.12 -5.27
CA GLN A 124 10.16 2.91 -4.53
C GLN A 124 9.05 2.14 -5.23
N VAL A 125 8.02 2.83 -5.75
CA VAL A 125 7.02 2.22 -6.64
C VAL A 125 7.67 1.53 -7.83
N SER A 126 8.65 2.19 -8.46
CA SER A 126 9.33 1.64 -9.62
C SER A 126 10.13 0.39 -9.27
N ALA A 127 10.85 0.40 -8.15
CA ALA A 127 11.59 -0.76 -7.65
C ALA A 127 10.66 -1.93 -7.31
N GLU A 128 9.56 -1.67 -6.60
CA GLU A 128 8.56 -2.67 -6.24
C GLU A 128 7.86 -3.27 -7.46
N PHE A 129 7.50 -2.44 -8.43
CA PHE A 129 6.95 -2.90 -9.70
C PHE A 129 7.93 -3.85 -10.40
N GLN A 130 9.22 -3.52 -10.41
CA GLN A 130 10.25 -4.38 -10.98
C GLN A 130 10.41 -5.69 -10.19
N ARG A 131 10.38 -5.66 -8.85
CA ARG A 131 10.42 -6.90 -8.04
C ARG A 131 9.25 -7.82 -8.36
N ILE A 132 8.06 -7.27 -8.57
CA ILE A 132 6.82 -8.04 -8.80
C ILE A 132 6.73 -8.57 -10.23
N THR A 133 7.04 -7.71 -11.21
CA THR A 133 6.78 -7.99 -12.64
C THR A 133 8.02 -8.36 -13.42
N THR A 134 9.22 -8.17 -12.85
CA THR A 134 10.54 -8.27 -13.51
C THR A 134 10.76 -7.24 -14.63
N LEU A 135 9.86 -6.26 -14.79
CA LEU A 135 9.93 -5.22 -15.81
C LEU A 135 10.28 -3.87 -15.21
N ASN A 136 10.98 -3.04 -15.97
CA ASN A 136 11.21 -1.64 -15.59
C ASN A 136 9.94 -0.82 -15.86
N LEU A 137 9.38 -0.21 -14.81
CA LEU A 137 8.09 0.48 -14.87
C LEU A 137 8.05 1.57 -15.96
N GLU A 138 8.92 2.56 -15.87
CA GLU A 138 8.90 3.73 -16.75
C GLU A 138 9.13 3.37 -18.23
N PRO A 139 10.19 2.62 -18.62
CA PRO A 139 10.37 2.22 -20.00
C PRO A 139 9.20 1.39 -20.55
N LYS A 140 8.65 0.48 -19.72
CA LYS A 140 7.51 -0.34 -20.12
C LYS A 140 6.27 0.53 -20.32
N PHE A 141 5.99 1.44 -19.40
CA PHE A 141 4.84 2.33 -19.46
C PHE A 141 4.91 3.23 -20.69
N MET A 142 6.05 3.89 -20.93
CA MET A 142 6.27 4.73 -22.11
C MET A 142 6.12 3.94 -23.42
N SER A 143 6.74 2.76 -23.51
CA SER A 143 6.60 1.87 -24.68
C SER A 143 5.14 1.48 -24.95
N MET A 144 4.35 1.20 -23.90
CA MET A 144 2.95 0.85 -24.07
C MET A 144 2.09 2.07 -24.44
N LEU A 145 2.41 3.26 -23.92
CA LEU A 145 1.77 4.51 -24.35
C LEU A 145 2.01 4.75 -25.83
N ASP A 146 3.25 4.66 -26.30
CA ASP A 146 3.60 4.83 -27.72
C ASP A 146 2.88 3.81 -28.60
N PHE A 147 2.78 2.56 -28.14
CA PHE A 147 2.08 1.50 -28.86
C PHE A 147 0.57 1.75 -29.01
N TYR A 148 -0.10 2.23 -27.96
CA TYR A 148 -1.55 2.46 -27.98
C TYR A 148 -1.97 3.83 -28.50
N SER A 149 -1.08 4.83 -28.44
CA SER A 149 -1.37 6.22 -28.83
C SER A 149 -1.96 6.33 -30.25
N PRO A 150 -1.40 5.69 -31.30
CA PRO A 150 -1.96 5.80 -32.65
C PRO A 150 -3.42 5.36 -32.76
N LYS A 151 -3.79 4.27 -32.08
CA LYS A 151 -5.17 3.76 -32.08
C LYS A 151 -6.11 4.75 -31.37
N GLN A 152 -5.71 5.27 -30.21
CA GLN A 152 -6.51 6.26 -29.48
C GLN A 152 -6.70 7.54 -30.32
N LEU A 153 -5.63 8.04 -30.94
CA LEU A 153 -5.69 9.21 -31.83
C LEU A 153 -6.63 8.98 -33.01
N SER A 154 -6.60 7.78 -33.63
CA SER A 154 -7.50 7.45 -34.74
C SER A 154 -8.98 7.47 -34.31
N MET A 155 -9.30 7.00 -33.11
CA MET A 155 -10.66 7.02 -32.56
C MET A 155 -11.14 8.45 -32.36
N PHE A 156 -10.31 9.32 -31.78
CA PHE A 156 -10.65 10.73 -31.58
C PHE A 156 -10.84 11.51 -32.88
N GLN A 157 -10.10 11.16 -33.94
CA GLN A 157 -10.28 11.75 -35.28
C GLN A 157 -11.55 11.26 -35.98
N GLY A 158 -11.94 10.00 -35.75
CA GLY A 158 -13.12 9.39 -36.34
C GLY A 158 -14.46 9.84 -35.74
N GLU A 159 -14.43 10.47 -34.55
CA GLU A 159 -15.64 10.98 -33.92
C GLU A 159 -16.26 12.17 -34.67
N LYS A 160 -17.58 12.18 -34.73
CA LYS A 160 -18.40 13.18 -35.44
C LYS A 160 -19.22 14.03 -34.47
N GLY A 161 -19.83 15.09 -34.99
CA GLY A 161 -20.64 16.03 -34.21
C GLY A 161 -19.85 16.79 -33.14
N ALA A 162 -20.56 17.30 -32.14
CA ALA A 162 -20.00 18.19 -31.13
C ALA A 162 -18.87 17.56 -30.26
N VAL A 163 -18.81 16.23 -30.14
CA VAL A 163 -17.69 15.56 -29.44
C VAL A 163 -16.45 15.52 -30.34
N GLY A 164 -16.61 15.15 -31.61
CA GLY A 164 -15.54 15.16 -32.60
C GLY A 164 -14.92 16.54 -32.82
N GLU A 165 -15.72 17.61 -32.82
CA GLU A 165 -15.21 18.98 -32.89
C GLU A 165 -14.36 19.36 -31.67
N ARG A 166 -14.82 19.01 -30.46
CA ARG A 166 -14.06 19.20 -29.22
C ARG A 166 -12.75 18.41 -29.22
N HIS A 167 -12.76 17.17 -29.69
CA HIS A 167 -11.55 16.36 -29.83
C HIS A 167 -10.58 16.94 -30.85
N ARG A 168 -11.05 17.33 -32.04
CA ARG A 168 -10.20 17.99 -33.06
C ARG A 168 -9.58 19.30 -32.56
N ALA A 169 -10.34 20.13 -31.86
CA ALA A 169 -9.82 21.38 -31.28
C ALA A 169 -8.68 21.11 -30.28
N LYS A 170 -8.85 20.17 -29.36
CA LYS A 170 -7.80 19.78 -28.41
C LYS A 170 -6.58 19.14 -29.09
N MET A 171 -6.80 18.30 -30.10
CA MET A 171 -5.72 17.67 -30.88
C MET A 171 -4.93 18.68 -31.69
N SER A 172 -5.59 19.71 -32.25
CA SER A 172 -4.91 20.80 -32.96
C SER A 172 -3.92 21.54 -32.06
N ILE A 173 -4.27 21.77 -30.80
CA ILE A 173 -3.38 22.41 -29.81
C ILE A 173 -2.16 21.52 -29.55
N LEU A 174 -2.38 20.21 -29.33
CA LEU A 174 -1.30 19.25 -29.05
C LEU A 174 -0.33 19.07 -30.23
N LEU A 175 -0.83 19.15 -31.47
CA LEU A 175 0.01 19.06 -32.68
C LEU A 175 0.79 20.34 -32.97
N GLN A 176 0.25 21.52 -32.61
CA GLN A 176 0.95 22.80 -32.73
C GLN A 176 2.11 22.96 -31.75
N SER A 177 2.09 22.25 -30.60
CA SER A 177 3.19 22.26 -29.63
C SER A 177 4.44 21.44 -30.03
N GLY A 178 4.50 20.90 -31.25
CA GLY A 178 5.77 20.47 -31.86
C GLY A 178 6.32 19.10 -31.45
N ILE A 179 5.47 18.10 -31.16
CA ILE A 179 5.92 16.70 -31.01
C ILE A 179 5.76 15.98 -32.37
N PRO A 180 6.84 15.61 -33.07
CA PRO A 180 6.73 14.93 -34.35
C PRO A 180 6.19 13.51 -34.14
N ILE A 181 4.99 13.23 -34.68
CA ILE A 181 4.47 11.86 -34.78
C ILE A 181 5.24 11.18 -35.90
N GLN A 182 6.27 10.42 -35.56
CA GLN A 182 6.98 9.56 -36.50
C GLN A 182 6.00 8.47 -36.98
N ARG A 183 5.52 8.61 -38.22
CA ARG A 183 4.80 7.55 -38.91
C ARG A 183 5.84 6.50 -39.36
N LYS A 184 5.77 5.30 -38.79
CA LYS A 184 6.43 4.12 -39.39
C LYS A 184 5.62 3.63 -40.58
#